data_AF-A0A382U4R3-F1
#
_entry.id   AF-A0A382U4R3-F1
#
_cell.length_a   1.000
_cell.length_b   1.000
_cell.length_c   1.000
_cell.angle_alpha   90.00
_cell.angle_beta   90.00
_cell.angle_gamma   90.00
#
_symmetry.space_group_name_H-M   'P 1'
#
loop_
_entity.id
_entity.type
_entity.pdbx_description
1 polymer ?
#
loop_
_entity_poly.entity_id
_entity_poly.type
_entity_poly.pdbx_seq_one_letter_code
_entity_poly.pdbx_strand_id
1 'polypeptide(L)'
;WMNLEVMWPASANVINYDKAEIVFHGALEYDDNGTAVGEVPGSGRILAGMIKQVNKNIQKHYKIGKPNFLTVPKHQDFDKKKKYFVGKLNKLQKTYGLKDNDTLALYHQRFWEEFIHNAEKQFGVKIPNKSFKLLVQRWAFFDKSYKVPQIRKDFSKFPKFLEWVLTTDKVDHAKMVKANMKPFEELFFEVGAEIMKNVSGWLAASPDSTVQRVKKQLDNAISSVRSGGDLKKLNTLKLQLDKLKSIGGLDSIVPSEGIVFKYNGKTFKFTGAFAPINQITGLMTF
;
A
#
# COMPACT_ATOMS: atom_id res chain seq x y z
N TRP A 1 13.29 -7.98 -21.05
CA TRP A 1 12.93 -8.53 -19.71
C TRP A 1 11.54 -9.14 -19.80
N MET A 2 11.25 -10.20 -19.04
CA MET A 2 9.94 -10.87 -19.01
C MET A 2 9.71 -11.54 -17.66
N ASN A 3 8.50 -11.41 -17.12
CA ASN A 3 8.06 -12.07 -15.90
C ASN A 3 7.34 -13.38 -16.20
N LEU A 4 7.54 -14.34 -15.31
CA LEU A 4 6.82 -15.61 -15.29
C LEU A 4 6.06 -15.72 -13.97
N GLU A 5 4.76 -16.00 -14.07
CA GLU A 5 3.88 -16.25 -12.94
C GLU A 5 3.42 -17.72 -12.97
N VAL A 6 3.59 -18.43 -11.86
CA VAL A 6 3.11 -19.81 -11.68
C VAL A 6 1.89 -19.77 -10.77
N MET A 7 0.74 -20.16 -11.31
CA MET A 7 -0.50 -20.32 -10.56
C MET A 7 -0.69 -21.80 -10.25
N TRP A 8 -0.65 -22.15 -8.97
CA TRP A 8 -0.87 -23.51 -8.50
C TRP A 8 -1.89 -23.54 -7.35
N PRO A 9 -3.08 -24.12 -7.53
CA PRO A 9 -4.16 -24.06 -6.55
C PRO A 9 -3.77 -24.64 -5.18
N ALA A 10 -2.90 -25.66 -5.14
CA ALA A 10 -2.52 -26.31 -3.89
C ALA A 10 -1.54 -25.49 -3.03
N SER A 11 -0.91 -24.45 -3.60
CA SER A 11 -0.03 -23.52 -2.87
C SER A 11 -0.60 -22.11 -2.79
N ALA A 12 -1.90 -21.93 -3.07
CA ALA A 12 -2.55 -20.64 -2.95
C ALA A 12 -2.55 -20.18 -1.48
N ASN A 13 -2.12 -18.95 -1.23
CA ASN A 13 -2.18 -18.36 0.11
C ASN A 13 -3.61 -17.88 0.43
N VAL A 14 -4.04 -16.81 -0.25
CA VAL A 14 -5.35 -16.18 0.00
C VAL A 14 -6.28 -16.26 -1.22
N ILE A 15 -5.80 -15.92 -2.42
CA ILE A 15 -6.62 -16.05 -3.64
C ILE A 15 -6.27 -17.35 -4.33
N ASN A 16 -7.27 -18.21 -4.51
CA ASN A 16 -7.18 -19.39 -5.35
C ASN A 16 -7.99 -19.18 -6.63
N TYR A 17 -7.30 -19.14 -7.78
CA TYR A 17 -7.90 -18.93 -9.10
C TYR A 17 -8.49 -20.21 -9.73
N ASP A 18 -8.38 -21.36 -9.05
CA ASP A 18 -8.80 -22.69 -9.49
C ASP A 18 -8.16 -23.12 -10.84
N LYS A 19 -6.93 -22.65 -11.10
CA LYS A 19 -6.18 -22.90 -12.34
C LYS A 19 -4.73 -23.25 -12.04
N ALA A 20 -4.24 -24.32 -12.66
CA ALA A 20 -2.84 -24.71 -12.71
C ALA A 20 -2.20 -24.21 -14.01
N GLU A 21 -1.68 -22.99 -13.98
CA GLU A 21 -1.22 -22.29 -15.18
C GLU A 21 0.12 -21.59 -14.99
N ILE A 22 0.90 -21.54 -16.08
CA ILE A 22 2.07 -20.68 -16.20
C ILE A 22 1.71 -19.53 -17.14
N VAL A 23 1.89 -18.29 -16.68
CA VAL A 23 1.57 -17.08 -17.44
C VAL A 23 2.80 -16.20 -17.58
N PHE A 24 3.01 -15.66 -18.78
CA PHE A 24 4.15 -14.81 -19.11
C PHE A 24 3.68 -13.36 -19.27
N HIS A 25 4.27 -12.44 -18.52
CA HIS A 25 3.90 -11.03 -18.50
C HIS A 25 5.11 -10.12 -18.76
N GLY A 26 4.84 -8.90 -19.25
CA GLY A 26 5.83 -7.81 -19.23
C GLY A 26 7.03 -8.00 -20.15
N ALA A 27 6.84 -8.47 -21.39
CA ALA A 27 7.90 -8.43 -22.39
C ALA A 27 8.14 -6.99 -22.84
N LEU A 28 9.17 -6.35 -22.30
CA LEU A 28 9.49 -4.94 -22.55
C LEU A 28 10.43 -4.79 -23.75
N GLU A 29 10.16 -3.75 -24.55
CA GLU A 29 11.07 -3.22 -25.58
C GLU A 29 11.91 -2.11 -24.97
N TYR A 30 13.19 -2.08 -25.30
CA TYR A 30 14.15 -1.09 -24.81
C TYR A 30 14.78 -0.37 -26.00
N ASP A 31 15.03 0.94 -25.84
CA ASP A 31 15.87 1.69 -26.78
C ASP A 31 17.36 1.38 -26.57
N ASP A 32 18.20 1.94 -27.44
CA ASP A 32 19.67 1.77 -27.40
C ASP A 32 20.31 2.30 -26.11
N ASN A 33 19.59 3.12 -25.34
CA ASN A 33 20.03 3.65 -24.05
C ASN A 33 19.58 2.75 -22.88
N GLY A 34 18.91 1.62 -23.15
CA GLY A 34 18.38 0.73 -22.12
C GLY A 34 17.13 1.28 -21.41
N THR A 35 16.46 2.27 -21.98
CA THR A 35 15.18 2.80 -21.47
C THR A 35 14.03 1.97 -22.04
N ALA A 36 13.10 1.54 -21.18
CA ALA A 36 11.93 0.81 -21.63
C ALA A 36 11.01 1.72 -22.45
N VAL A 37 10.87 1.45 -23.75
CA VAL A 37 10.08 2.26 -24.69
C VAL A 37 8.74 1.63 -25.07
N GLY A 38 8.53 0.35 -24.74
CA GLY A 38 7.30 -0.33 -25.11
C GLY A 38 7.12 -1.71 -24.48
N GLU A 39 6.05 -2.37 -24.88
CA GLU A 39 5.85 -3.80 -24.70
C GLU A 39 5.79 -4.46 -26.07
N VAL A 40 6.45 -5.61 -26.22
CA VAL A 40 6.37 -6.42 -27.44
C VAL A 40 4.98 -7.06 -27.50
N PRO A 41 4.06 -6.60 -28.37
CA PRO A 41 2.70 -7.09 -28.37
C PRO A 41 2.66 -8.56 -28.82
N GLY A 42 1.95 -9.41 -28.07
CA GLY A 42 1.82 -10.83 -28.41
C GLY A 42 3.03 -11.71 -28.11
N SER A 43 4.13 -11.16 -27.58
CA SER A 43 5.31 -11.88 -27.08
C SER A 43 4.98 -13.09 -26.19
N GLY A 44 4.09 -12.91 -25.20
CA GLY A 44 3.65 -14.01 -24.34
C GLY A 44 2.93 -15.14 -25.09
N ARG A 45 2.24 -14.82 -26.20
CA ARG A 45 1.60 -15.81 -27.08
C ARG A 45 2.63 -16.54 -27.94
N ILE A 46 3.61 -15.83 -28.47
CA ILE A 46 4.70 -16.41 -29.28
C ILE A 46 5.52 -17.37 -28.43
N LEU A 47 5.96 -16.93 -27.24
CA LEU A 47 6.70 -17.79 -26.32
C LEU A 47 5.86 -18.97 -25.84
N ALA A 48 4.58 -18.76 -25.51
CA ALA A 48 3.68 -19.86 -25.18
C ALA A 48 3.60 -20.90 -26.33
N GLY A 49 3.59 -20.44 -27.58
CA GLY A 49 3.65 -21.31 -28.76
C GLY A 49 4.96 -22.10 -28.85
N MET A 50 6.10 -21.42 -28.68
CA MET A 50 7.44 -22.04 -28.70
C MET A 50 7.59 -23.09 -27.59
N ILE A 51 7.14 -22.79 -26.36
CA ILE A 51 7.20 -23.74 -25.24
C ILE A 51 6.24 -24.91 -25.48
N LYS A 52 5.04 -24.69 -26.04
CA LYS A 52 4.13 -25.79 -26.42
C LYS A 52 4.76 -26.74 -27.42
N GLN A 53 5.59 -26.25 -28.34
CA GLN A 53 6.29 -27.08 -29.33
C GLN A 53 7.43 -27.89 -28.70
N VAL A 54 8.22 -27.29 -27.81
CA VAL A 54 9.40 -27.94 -27.18
C VAL A 54 9.00 -28.94 -26.09
N ASN A 55 7.93 -28.68 -25.35
CA ASN A 55 7.66 -29.34 -24.06
C ASN A 55 6.43 -30.27 -24.04
N LYS A 56 6.19 -31.03 -25.12
CA LYS A 56 5.05 -31.98 -25.23
C LYS A 56 4.92 -32.95 -24.04
N ASN A 57 6.01 -33.26 -23.32
CA ASN A 57 6.03 -34.23 -22.21
C ASN A 57 5.73 -33.63 -20.81
N ILE A 58 5.88 -32.31 -20.61
CA ILE A 58 5.72 -31.64 -19.29
C ILE A 58 4.26 -31.19 -19.01
N GLN A 59 3.37 -31.29 -20.00
CA GLN A 59 1.98 -30.81 -19.91
C GLN A 59 1.03 -31.62 -19.02
N LYS A 60 1.50 -32.66 -18.30
CA LYS A 60 0.64 -33.43 -17.40
C LYS A 60 0.21 -32.66 -16.14
N HIS A 61 0.92 -31.58 -15.79
CA HIS A 61 0.68 -30.84 -14.54
C HIS A 61 0.26 -29.36 -14.74
N TYR A 62 0.63 -28.71 -15.84
CA TYR A 62 0.36 -27.27 -16.04
C TYR A 62 -0.10 -26.95 -17.46
N LYS A 63 -1.00 -25.96 -17.60
CA LYS A 63 -1.36 -25.33 -18.88
C LYS A 63 -0.59 -24.02 -19.06
N ILE A 64 -0.21 -23.70 -20.30
CA ILE A 64 0.37 -22.38 -20.61
C ILE A 64 -0.76 -21.43 -21.00
N GLY A 65 -0.97 -20.41 -20.17
CA GLY A 65 -2.02 -19.40 -20.32
C GLY A 65 -1.55 -18.13 -21.03
N LYS A 66 -2.50 -17.28 -21.45
CA LYS A 66 -2.21 -15.91 -21.90
C LYS A 66 -2.43 -14.96 -20.71
N PRO A 67 -1.75 -13.80 -20.65
CA PRO A 67 -2.10 -12.74 -19.71
C PRO A 67 -3.59 -12.42 -19.73
N ASN A 68 -4.21 -12.38 -18.56
CA ASN A 68 -5.59 -11.93 -18.45
C ASN A 68 -5.62 -10.41 -18.35
N PHE A 69 -6.09 -9.75 -19.39
CA PHE A 69 -6.30 -8.31 -19.41
C PHE A 69 -7.71 -8.03 -18.91
N LEU A 70 -7.79 -7.45 -17.72
CA LEU A 70 -9.06 -7.05 -17.11
C LEU A 70 -9.60 -5.79 -17.81
N THR A 71 -10.92 -5.73 -17.98
CA THR A 71 -11.57 -4.55 -18.54
C THR A 71 -12.43 -3.87 -17.48
N VAL A 72 -12.23 -2.56 -17.34
CA VAL A 72 -13.15 -1.70 -16.59
C VAL A 72 -14.26 -1.32 -17.57
N PRO A 73 -15.53 -1.70 -17.32
CA PRO A 73 -16.63 -1.36 -18.21
C PRO A 73 -16.77 0.16 -18.38
N LYS A 74 -16.91 0.63 -19.63
CA LYS A 74 -16.97 2.06 -19.96
C LYS A 74 -18.18 2.80 -19.37
N HIS A 75 -19.25 2.09 -18.99
CA HIS A 75 -20.54 2.69 -18.60
C HIS A 75 -20.59 3.15 -17.13
N GLN A 76 -19.48 3.08 -16.41
CA GLN A 76 -19.45 3.54 -15.03
C GLN A 76 -19.16 5.03 -14.96
N ASP A 77 -20.12 5.80 -14.43
CA ASP A 77 -19.92 7.21 -14.10
C ASP A 77 -18.98 7.32 -12.89
N PHE A 78 -17.68 7.37 -13.18
CA PHE A 78 -16.66 7.66 -12.20
C PHE A 78 -16.59 9.15 -11.84
N ASP A 79 -17.31 10.06 -12.49
CA ASP A 79 -17.14 11.50 -12.23
C ASP A 79 -17.57 11.87 -10.82
N LYS A 80 -18.66 11.28 -10.32
CA LYS A 80 -19.09 11.48 -8.93
C LYS A 80 -18.04 10.94 -7.94
N LYS A 81 -17.51 9.74 -8.17
CA LYS A 81 -16.51 9.11 -7.31
C LYS A 81 -15.15 9.81 -7.39
N LYS A 82 -14.74 10.25 -8.57
CA LYS A 82 -13.56 11.08 -8.81
C LYS A 82 -13.66 12.39 -8.03
N LYS A 83 -14.79 13.11 -8.13
CA LYS A 83 -15.04 14.33 -7.34
C LYS A 83 -14.93 14.07 -5.84
N TYR A 84 -15.46 12.94 -5.37
CA TYR A 84 -15.35 12.52 -3.97
C TYR A 84 -13.89 12.33 -3.52
N PHE A 85 -13.10 11.55 -4.26
CA PHE A 85 -11.71 11.26 -3.90
C PHE A 85 -10.80 12.48 -4.04
N VAL A 86 -10.95 13.25 -5.11
CA VAL A 86 -10.25 14.53 -5.29
C VAL A 86 -10.65 15.50 -4.18
N GLY A 87 -11.92 15.53 -3.77
CA GLY A 87 -12.39 16.33 -2.64
C GLY A 87 -11.70 15.96 -1.32
N LYS A 88 -11.54 14.67 -1.02
CA LYS A 88 -10.78 14.19 0.14
C LYS A 88 -9.30 14.60 0.06
N LEU A 89 -8.67 14.39 -1.10
CA LEU A 89 -7.28 14.78 -1.34
C LEU A 89 -7.08 16.29 -1.11
N ASN A 90 -7.96 17.11 -1.68
CA ASN A 90 -7.91 18.57 -1.56
C ASN A 90 -8.07 19.03 -0.11
N LYS A 91 -8.89 18.35 0.70
CA LYS A 91 -8.99 18.64 2.14
C LYS A 91 -7.65 18.40 2.83
N LEU A 92 -7.00 17.26 2.54
CA LEU A 92 -5.68 16.95 3.10
C LEU A 92 -4.62 17.96 2.64
N GLN A 93 -4.55 18.28 1.35
CA GLN A 93 -3.61 19.29 0.84
C GLN A 93 -3.81 20.66 1.52
N LYS A 94 -5.07 21.08 1.71
CA LYS A 94 -5.40 22.37 2.33
C LYS A 94 -5.01 22.46 3.81
N THR A 95 -4.92 21.35 4.55
CA THR A 95 -4.47 21.34 5.95
C THR A 95 -3.17 22.12 6.13
N TYR A 96 -2.23 21.98 5.19
CA TYR A 96 -0.94 22.66 5.22
C TYR A 96 -0.69 23.58 4.01
N GLY A 97 -1.75 23.96 3.28
CA GLY A 97 -1.65 24.86 2.12
C GLY A 97 -0.75 24.34 1.00
N LEU A 98 -0.74 23.02 0.78
CA LEU A 98 0.10 22.39 -0.24
C LEU A 98 -0.43 22.61 -1.64
N LYS A 99 0.49 22.67 -2.60
CA LYS A 99 0.24 22.73 -4.04
C LYS A 99 0.12 21.32 -4.63
N ASP A 100 -0.40 21.24 -5.86
CA ASP A 100 -0.59 19.96 -6.56
C ASP A 100 0.72 19.21 -6.85
N ASN A 101 1.83 19.94 -6.97
CA ASN A 101 3.16 19.36 -7.20
C ASN A 101 3.96 19.11 -5.90
N ASP A 102 3.38 19.42 -4.73
CA ASP A 102 4.02 19.16 -3.45
C ASP A 102 3.95 17.66 -3.11
N THR A 103 4.95 17.20 -2.36
CA THR A 103 5.09 15.79 -2.03
C THR A 103 4.35 15.42 -0.73
N LEU A 104 4.00 14.14 -0.59
CA LEU A 104 3.54 13.60 0.70
C LEU A 104 4.59 13.74 1.80
N ALA A 105 5.89 13.75 1.44
CA ALA A 105 6.97 14.04 2.37
C ALA A 105 6.91 15.48 2.89
N LEU A 106 6.53 16.44 2.04
CA LEU A 106 6.32 17.82 2.49
C LEU A 106 5.10 17.92 3.41
N TYR A 107 3.97 17.27 3.09
CA TYR A 107 2.84 17.17 4.03
C TYR A 107 3.29 16.65 5.39
N HIS A 108 4.06 15.56 5.37
CA HIS A 108 4.60 14.94 6.57
C HIS A 108 5.51 15.90 7.36
N GLN A 109 6.37 16.63 6.67
CA GLN A 109 7.24 17.64 7.28
C GLN A 109 6.42 18.77 7.91
N ARG A 110 5.38 19.29 7.23
CA ARG A 110 4.54 20.39 7.74
C ARG A 110 3.83 20.04 9.05
N PHE A 111 3.40 18.80 9.20
CA PHE A 111 2.88 18.29 10.49
C PHE A 111 3.89 18.46 11.62
N TRP A 112 5.17 18.10 11.40
CA TRP A 112 6.21 18.22 12.42
C TRP A 112 6.62 19.67 12.69
N GLU A 113 6.64 20.50 11.65
CA GLU A 113 6.86 21.94 11.80
C GLU A 113 5.77 22.58 12.66
N GLU A 114 4.50 22.28 12.39
CA GLU A 114 3.36 22.74 13.19
C GLU A 114 3.43 22.19 14.63
N PHE A 115 3.76 20.91 14.80
CA PHE A 115 3.90 20.28 16.10
C PHE A 115 4.95 20.99 16.98
N ILE A 116 6.12 21.32 16.42
CA ILE A 116 7.17 22.05 17.13
C ILE A 116 6.76 23.50 17.37
N HIS A 117 6.16 24.18 16.39
CA HIS A 117 5.67 25.56 16.57
C HIS A 117 4.61 25.68 17.67
N ASN A 118 3.73 24.68 17.81
CA ASN A 118 2.76 24.65 18.90
C ASN A 118 3.45 24.51 20.26
N ALA A 119 4.53 23.72 20.34
CA ALA A 119 5.35 23.67 21.55
C ALA A 119 6.07 25.01 21.82
N GLU A 120 6.65 25.65 20.80
CA GLU A 120 7.26 27.00 20.96
C GLU A 120 6.27 27.99 21.59
N LYS A 121 5.02 28.02 21.08
CA LYS A 121 3.93 28.84 21.63
C LYS A 121 3.59 28.45 23.07
N GLN A 122 3.42 27.15 23.34
CA GLN A 122 3.06 26.63 24.67
C GLN A 122 4.12 27.00 25.74
N PHE A 123 5.40 26.93 25.39
CA PHE A 123 6.50 27.22 26.31
C PHE A 123 6.94 28.70 26.27
N GLY A 124 6.37 29.53 25.38
CA GLY A 124 6.75 30.93 25.23
C GLY A 124 8.19 31.11 24.75
N VAL A 125 8.70 30.20 23.91
CA VAL A 125 10.08 30.22 23.39
C VAL A 125 10.10 30.45 21.89
N LYS A 126 11.21 30.98 21.39
CA LYS A 126 11.50 31.04 19.95
C LYS A 126 12.88 30.42 19.71
N ILE A 127 12.91 29.23 19.14
CA ILE A 127 14.15 28.49 18.93
C ILE A 127 14.86 28.97 17.65
N PRO A 128 16.20 28.82 17.56
CA PRO A 128 16.90 29.13 16.32
C PRO A 128 16.43 28.29 15.13
N ASN A 129 16.28 28.89 13.96
CA ASN A 129 15.84 28.22 12.72
C ASN A 129 16.66 26.95 12.39
N LYS A 130 17.96 26.96 12.71
CA LYS A 130 18.83 25.78 12.51
C LYS A 130 18.40 24.62 13.39
N SER A 131 18.23 24.85 14.70
CA SER A 131 17.80 23.84 15.66
C SER A 131 16.37 23.37 15.38
N PHE A 132 15.49 24.26 14.92
CA PHE A 132 14.14 23.91 14.45
C PHE A 132 14.17 22.90 13.31
N LYS A 133 14.87 23.22 12.21
CA LYS A 133 14.97 22.32 11.04
C LYS A 133 15.58 20.97 11.42
N LEU A 134 16.61 20.98 12.26
CA LEU A 134 17.26 19.76 12.73
C LEU A 134 16.34 18.89 13.61
N LEU A 135 15.49 19.49 14.46
CA LEU A 135 14.45 18.75 15.20
C LEU A 135 13.43 18.12 14.24
N VAL A 136 12.94 18.90 13.27
CA VAL A 136 12.00 18.39 12.26
C VAL A 136 12.59 17.17 11.55
N GLN A 137 13.83 17.24 11.05
CA GLN A 137 14.46 16.11 10.37
C GLN A 137 14.63 14.88 11.27
N ARG A 138 15.03 15.11 12.54
CA ARG A 138 15.24 14.05 13.53
C ARG A 138 13.97 13.26 13.86
N TRP A 139 12.83 13.92 13.85
CA TRP A 139 11.54 13.36 14.24
C TRP A 139 10.71 12.88 13.04
N ALA A 140 10.71 13.64 11.95
CA ALA A 140 9.98 13.31 10.72
C ALA A 140 10.64 12.21 9.91
N PHE A 141 11.96 12.30 9.74
CA PHE A 141 12.72 11.45 8.82
C PHE A 141 13.75 10.59 9.55
N PHE A 142 13.67 10.54 10.89
CA PHE A 142 14.58 9.79 11.75
C PHE A 142 16.05 10.16 11.59
N ASP A 143 16.37 11.35 11.07
CA ASP A 143 17.75 11.80 10.89
C ASP A 143 18.39 12.12 12.26
N LYS A 144 19.23 11.21 12.74
CA LYS A 144 19.89 11.35 14.04
C LYS A 144 21.13 12.26 14.00
N SER A 145 21.38 12.99 12.91
CA SER A 145 22.47 13.97 12.78
C SER A 145 22.45 15.03 13.89
N TYR A 146 21.27 15.45 14.33
CA TYR A 146 21.12 16.35 15.49
C TYR A 146 21.18 15.56 16.80
N LYS A 147 22.37 15.47 17.38
CA LYS A 147 22.66 14.61 18.54
C LYS A 147 22.11 15.22 19.85
N VAL A 148 21.72 14.36 20.79
CA VAL A 148 21.21 14.77 22.12
C VAL A 148 22.14 15.74 22.88
N PRO A 149 23.48 15.58 22.91
CA PRO A 149 24.36 16.56 23.53
C PRO A 149 24.27 17.96 22.90
N GLN A 150 24.08 18.02 21.57
CA GLN A 150 23.89 19.27 20.86
C GLN A 150 22.54 19.90 21.19
N ILE A 151 21.47 19.10 21.23
CA ILE A 151 20.12 19.54 21.68
C ILE A 151 20.19 20.18 23.08
N ARG A 152 20.88 19.52 24.03
CA ARG A 152 21.08 20.04 25.39
C ARG A 152 21.81 21.38 25.41
N LYS A 153 22.84 21.52 24.59
CA LYS A 153 23.60 22.77 24.45
C LYS A 153 22.73 23.89 23.87
N ASP A 154 22.07 23.62 22.75
CA ASP A 154 21.28 24.59 21.98
C ASP A 154 20.05 25.10 22.76
N PHE A 155 19.46 24.27 23.62
CA PHE A 155 18.28 24.65 24.44
C PHE A 155 18.57 24.82 25.94
N SER A 156 19.84 24.94 26.32
CA SER A 156 20.26 25.12 27.73
C SER A 156 19.59 26.31 28.44
N LYS A 157 19.28 27.38 27.69
CA LYS A 157 18.57 28.57 28.18
C LYS A 157 17.05 28.38 28.35
N PHE A 158 16.51 27.25 27.90
CA PHE A 158 15.07 26.95 27.91
C PHE A 158 14.81 25.60 28.62
N PRO A 159 15.03 25.48 29.94
CA PRO A 159 15.06 24.19 30.63
C PRO A 159 13.75 23.38 30.49
N LYS A 160 12.58 24.03 30.60
CA LYS A 160 11.28 23.37 30.41
C LYS A 160 11.05 22.89 28.97
N PHE A 161 11.45 23.71 27.98
CA PHE A 161 11.36 23.32 26.57
C PHE A 161 12.36 22.19 26.24
N LEU A 162 13.58 22.24 26.78
CA LEU A 162 14.55 21.17 26.65
C LEU A 162 14.03 19.85 27.23
N GLU A 163 13.42 19.89 28.42
CA GLU A 163 12.78 18.71 29.02
C GLU A 163 11.68 18.14 28.11
N TRP A 164 10.83 19.00 27.55
CA TRP A 164 9.82 18.61 26.57
C TRP A 164 10.46 17.97 25.33
N VAL A 165 11.49 18.59 24.73
CA VAL A 165 12.21 18.04 23.57
C VAL A 165 12.77 16.66 23.88
N LEU A 166 13.43 16.48 25.04
CA LEU A 166 14.03 15.21 25.43
C LEU A 166 13.01 14.12 25.77
N THR A 167 11.84 14.52 26.27
CA THR A 167 10.72 13.61 26.54
C THR A 167 10.07 13.17 25.23
N THR A 168 9.78 14.13 24.34
CA THR A 168 9.27 13.88 22.99
C THR A 168 10.23 12.99 22.21
N ASP A 169 11.55 13.21 22.29
CA ASP A 169 12.56 12.41 21.57
C ASP A 169 12.51 10.90 21.91
N LYS A 170 11.93 10.52 23.05
CA LYS A 170 11.73 9.13 23.48
C LYS A 170 10.39 8.52 23.07
N VAL A 171 9.46 9.34 22.57
CA VAL A 171 8.15 8.87 22.09
C VAL A 171 8.33 8.03 20.82
N ASP A 172 7.39 7.13 20.56
CA ASP A 172 7.35 6.36 19.31
C ASP A 172 6.96 7.27 18.12
N HIS A 173 7.96 7.88 17.52
CA HIS A 173 7.80 8.73 16.34
C HIS A 173 7.30 7.95 15.12
N ALA A 174 7.60 6.65 15.01
CA ALA A 174 7.09 5.83 13.92
C ALA A 174 5.57 5.67 14.02
N LYS A 175 5.04 5.56 15.23
CA LYS A 175 3.59 5.60 15.45
C LYS A 175 2.98 6.95 15.08
N MET A 176 3.65 8.07 15.39
CA MET A 176 3.19 9.42 14.99
C MET A 176 3.20 9.60 13.47
N VAL A 177 4.27 9.16 12.80
CA VAL A 177 4.37 9.16 11.33
C VAL A 177 3.23 8.36 10.72
N LYS A 178 2.99 7.14 11.22
CA LYS A 178 1.91 6.29 10.73
C LYS A 178 0.53 6.92 10.94
N ALA A 179 0.29 7.54 12.11
CA ALA A 179 -0.97 8.22 12.38
C ALA A 179 -1.19 9.41 11.45
N ASN A 180 -0.16 10.23 11.22
CA ASN A 180 -0.22 11.39 10.34
C ASN A 180 -0.43 11.00 8.87
N MET A 181 0.17 9.89 8.41
CA MET A 181 0.03 9.42 7.03
C MET A 181 -1.21 8.55 6.78
N LYS A 182 -1.91 8.10 7.83
CA LYS A 182 -3.08 7.24 7.76
C LYS A 182 -4.19 7.76 6.83
N PRO A 183 -4.53 9.07 6.80
CA PRO A 183 -5.59 9.57 5.91
C PRO A 183 -5.27 9.38 4.42
N PHE A 184 -4.00 9.50 4.03
CA PHE A 184 -3.58 9.21 2.65
C PHE A 184 -3.65 7.71 2.36
N GLU A 185 -3.18 6.88 3.29
CA GLU A 185 -3.24 5.43 3.17
C GLU A 185 -4.70 4.97 2.96
N GLU A 186 -5.63 5.45 3.79
CA GLU A 186 -7.07 5.16 3.66
C GLU A 186 -7.62 5.65 2.32
N LEU A 187 -7.29 6.86 1.88
CA LEU A 187 -7.71 7.39 0.58
C LEU A 187 -7.26 6.50 -0.58
N PHE A 188 -5.99 6.08 -0.61
CA PHE A 188 -5.48 5.19 -1.66
C PHE A 188 -6.13 3.80 -1.61
N PHE A 189 -6.39 3.27 -0.41
CA PHE A 189 -7.10 2.01 -0.25
C PHE A 189 -8.54 2.08 -0.76
N GLU A 190 -9.27 3.16 -0.44
CA GLU A 190 -10.64 3.36 -0.92
C GLU A 190 -10.69 3.47 -2.45
N VAL A 191 -9.76 4.22 -3.06
CA VAL A 191 -9.65 4.32 -4.53
C VAL A 191 -9.41 2.94 -5.15
N GLY A 192 -8.47 2.18 -4.59
CA GLY A 192 -8.18 0.82 -5.06
C GLY A 192 -9.39 -0.10 -4.95
N ALA A 193 -10.09 -0.08 -3.82
CA ALA A 193 -11.29 -0.88 -3.61
C ALA A 193 -12.43 -0.49 -4.55
N GLU A 194 -12.66 0.81 -4.78
CA GLU A 194 -13.67 1.30 -5.71
C GLU A 194 -13.35 0.85 -7.14
N ILE A 195 -12.11 0.99 -7.60
CA ILE A 195 -11.71 0.53 -8.94
C ILE A 195 -11.91 -0.98 -9.06
N MET A 196 -11.43 -1.74 -8.08
CA MET A 196 -11.49 -3.20 -8.10
C MET A 196 -12.93 -3.73 -8.10
N LYS A 197 -13.84 -3.21 -7.26
CA LYS A 197 -15.26 -3.62 -7.27
C LYS A 197 -15.94 -3.53 -8.64
N ASN A 198 -15.42 -2.63 -9.46
CA ASN A 198 -15.98 -2.24 -10.72
C ASN A 198 -15.28 -2.87 -11.93
N VAL A 199 -14.29 -3.74 -11.69
CA VAL A 199 -13.58 -4.46 -12.74
C VAL A 199 -14.31 -5.75 -13.09
N SER A 200 -14.41 -6.03 -14.38
CA SER A 200 -15.01 -7.24 -14.93
C SER A 200 -13.96 -8.15 -15.56
N GLY A 201 -14.29 -9.44 -15.70
CA GLY A 201 -13.41 -10.42 -16.36
C GLY A 201 -12.29 -10.96 -15.46
N TRP A 202 -12.52 -11.02 -14.15
CA TRP A 202 -11.56 -11.57 -13.19
C TRP A 202 -11.01 -12.94 -13.60
N LEU A 203 -9.76 -13.21 -13.22
CA LEU A 203 -9.03 -14.42 -13.60
C LEU A 203 -9.63 -15.70 -13.01
N ALA A 204 -10.23 -15.61 -11.82
CA ALA A 204 -10.82 -16.74 -11.11
C ALA A 204 -11.89 -17.42 -11.97
N ALA A 205 -11.80 -18.75 -12.11
CA ALA A 205 -12.77 -19.53 -12.87
C ALA A 205 -14.21 -19.38 -12.32
N SER A 206 -14.31 -19.26 -10.99
CA SER A 206 -15.55 -19.03 -10.26
C SER A 206 -15.36 -17.87 -9.27
N PRO A 207 -15.64 -16.62 -9.70
CA PRO A 207 -15.53 -15.42 -8.85
C PRO A 207 -16.21 -15.54 -7.49
N ASP A 208 -17.47 -15.99 -7.47
CA ASP A 208 -18.26 -16.05 -6.24
C ASP A 208 -17.71 -17.07 -5.25
N SER A 209 -17.37 -18.28 -5.71
CA SER A 209 -16.78 -19.30 -4.85
C SER A 209 -15.41 -18.86 -4.32
N THR A 210 -14.63 -18.13 -5.11
CA THR A 210 -13.36 -17.55 -4.68
C THR A 210 -13.57 -16.54 -3.56
N VAL A 211 -14.52 -15.60 -3.72
CA VAL A 211 -14.87 -14.63 -2.66
C VAL A 211 -15.33 -15.34 -1.39
N GLN A 212 -16.16 -16.39 -1.50
CA GLN A 212 -16.62 -17.15 -0.33
C GLN A 212 -15.47 -17.88 0.39
N ARG A 213 -14.51 -18.45 -0.36
CA ARG A 213 -13.31 -19.06 0.24
C ARG A 213 -12.48 -18.03 1.01
N VAL A 214 -12.28 -16.84 0.44
CA VAL A 214 -11.55 -15.75 1.10
C VAL A 214 -12.25 -15.31 2.39
N LYS A 215 -13.57 -15.17 2.38
CA LYS A 215 -14.37 -14.85 3.59
C LYS A 215 -14.18 -15.92 4.67
N LYS A 216 -14.27 -17.20 4.30
CA LYS A 216 -14.05 -18.32 5.23
C LYS A 216 -12.63 -18.33 5.81
N GLN A 217 -11.60 -18.08 4.98
CA GLN A 217 -10.22 -17.99 5.45
C GLN A 217 -10.04 -16.82 6.43
N LEU A 218 -10.65 -15.67 6.14
CA LEU A 218 -10.63 -14.51 7.01
C LEU A 218 -11.27 -14.81 8.36
N ASP A 219 -12.45 -15.43 8.39
CA ASP A 219 -13.16 -15.81 9.62
C ASP A 219 -12.35 -16.78 10.48
N ASN A 220 -11.72 -17.77 9.84
CA ASN A 220 -10.82 -18.72 10.52
C ASN A 220 -9.63 -18.00 11.16
N ALA A 221 -8.99 -17.09 10.41
CA ALA A 221 -7.84 -16.33 10.91
C ALA A 221 -8.21 -15.40 12.07
N ILE A 222 -9.33 -14.69 11.96
CA ILE A 222 -9.86 -13.86 13.05
C ILE A 222 -10.08 -14.71 14.31
N SER A 223 -10.73 -15.87 14.15
CA SER A 223 -11.05 -16.76 15.27
C SER A 223 -9.79 -17.30 15.94
N SER A 224 -8.83 -17.77 15.14
CA SER A 224 -7.54 -18.29 15.62
C SER A 224 -6.74 -17.25 16.40
N VAL A 225 -6.59 -16.04 15.83
CA VAL A 225 -5.85 -14.95 16.49
C VAL A 225 -6.54 -14.51 17.78
N ARG A 226 -7.89 -14.46 17.80
CA ARG A 226 -8.66 -14.14 19.02
C ARG A 226 -8.47 -15.20 20.11
N SER A 227 -8.50 -16.48 19.75
CA SER A 227 -8.28 -17.57 20.71
C SER A 227 -6.84 -17.64 21.23
N GLY A 228 -5.86 -17.22 20.43
CA GLY A 228 -4.45 -17.27 20.80
C GLY A 228 -4.02 -16.23 21.85
N GLY A 229 -4.76 -15.12 22.01
CA GLY A 229 -4.56 -14.15 23.09
C GLY A 229 -3.32 -13.24 22.98
N ASP A 230 -2.48 -13.38 21.94
CA ASP A 230 -1.30 -12.54 21.76
C ASP A 230 -1.69 -11.08 21.50
N LEU A 231 -1.31 -10.17 22.42
CA LEU A 231 -1.66 -8.75 22.35
C LEU A 231 -1.13 -8.04 21.09
N LYS A 232 0.05 -8.41 20.58
CA LYS A 232 0.60 -7.80 19.35
C LYS A 232 -0.20 -8.26 18.14
N LYS A 233 -0.56 -9.54 18.07
CA LYS A 233 -1.42 -10.08 17.00
C LYS A 233 -2.83 -9.50 17.06
N LEU A 234 -3.41 -9.36 18.26
CA LEU A 234 -4.72 -8.73 18.46
C LEU A 234 -4.74 -7.26 18.04
N ASN A 235 -3.70 -6.49 18.39
CA ASN A 235 -3.57 -5.11 17.96
C ASN A 235 -3.41 -5.00 16.43
N THR A 236 -2.65 -5.92 15.82
CA THR A 236 -2.50 -5.98 14.36
C THR A 236 -3.80 -6.38 13.68
N LEU A 237 -4.51 -7.39 14.22
CA LEU A 237 -5.82 -7.82 13.75
C LEU A 237 -6.81 -6.66 13.76
N LYS A 238 -6.92 -5.93 14.87
CA LYS A 238 -7.78 -4.75 14.99
C LYS A 238 -7.44 -3.71 13.91
N LEU A 239 -6.16 -3.39 13.73
CA LEU A 239 -5.72 -2.44 12.73
C LEU A 239 -6.12 -2.85 11.31
N GLN A 240 -5.95 -4.13 10.94
CA GLN A 240 -6.29 -4.60 9.59
C GLN A 240 -7.80 -4.71 9.38
N LEU A 241 -8.57 -5.06 10.42
CA LEU A 241 -10.03 -5.03 10.37
C LEU A 241 -10.57 -3.61 10.21
N ASP A 242 -9.98 -2.62 10.89
CA ASP A 242 -10.34 -1.21 10.74
C ASP A 242 -10.08 -0.73 9.30
N LYS A 243 -8.95 -1.13 8.70
CA LYS A 243 -8.64 -0.85 7.29
C LYS A 243 -9.61 -1.54 6.32
N LEU A 244 -9.95 -2.80 6.57
CA LEU A 244 -10.92 -3.52 5.75
C LEU A 244 -12.30 -2.85 5.84
N LYS A 245 -12.71 -2.42 7.04
CA LYS A 245 -13.96 -1.72 7.27
C LYS A 245 -14.02 -0.37 6.53
N SER A 246 -12.94 0.40 6.52
CA SER A 246 -12.92 1.73 5.88
C SER A 246 -13.14 1.67 4.36
N ILE A 247 -12.83 0.56 3.71
CA ILE A 247 -13.03 0.34 2.27
C ILE A 247 -14.32 -0.43 1.92
N GLY A 248 -15.22 -0.64 2.88
CA GLY A 248 -16.50 -1.31 2.67
C GLY A 248 -16.55 -2.76 3.15
N GLY A 249 -15.63 -3.19 4.00
CA GLY A 249 -15.71 -4.47 4.71
C GLY A 249 -15.70 -5.68 3.78
N LEU A 250 -16.53 -6.68 4.10
CA LEU A 250 -16.63 -7.91 3.31
C LEU A 250 -17.15 -7.70 1.89
N ASP A 251 -17.85 -6.59 1.63
CA ASP A 251 -18.36 -6.24 0.30
C ASP A 251 -17.25 -5.69 -0.62
N SER A 252 -16.08 -5.39 -0.06
CA SER A 252 -14.87 -4.97 -0.80
C SER A 252 -14.01 -6.10 -1.31
N ILE A 253 -14.35 -7.34 -0.96
CA ILE A 253 -13.62 -8.54 -1.37
C ILE A 253 -13.92 -8.82 -2.84
N VAL A 254 -12.87 -8.86 -3.64
CA VAL A 254 -12.91 -9.28 -5.05
C VAL A 254 -12.04 -10.54 -5.23
N PRO A 255 -12.27 -11.35 -6.26
CA PRO A 255 -11.53 -12.59 -6.49
C PRO A 255 -10.16 -12.33 -7.17
N SER A 256 -9.37 -11.41 -6.61
CA SER A 256 -8.07 -11.00 -7.13
C SER A 256 -7.18 -10.42 -6.05
N GLU A 257 -5.88 -10.63 -6.19
CA GLU A 257 -4.86 -10.01 -5.33
C GLU A 257 -4.64 -8.52 -5.61
N GLY A 258 -5.09 -8.05 -6.78
CA GLY A 258 -4.88 -6.68 -7.20
C GLY A 258 -4.91 -6.48 -8.71
N ILE A 259 -4.86 -5.21 -9.09
CA ILE A 259 -4.77 -4.76 -10.48
C ILE A 259 -3.47 -4.00 -10.65
N VAL A 260 -2.65 -4.47 -11.58
CA VAL A 260 -1.40 -3.81 -11.99
C VAL A 260 -1.68 -2.90 -13.18
N PHE A 261 -1.18 -1.67 -13.13
CA PHE A 261 -1.35 -0.70 -14.21
C PHE A 261 -0.08 0.14 -14.38
N LYS A 262 0.11 0.71 -15.56
CA LYS A 262 1.21 1.64 -15.85
C LYS A 262 0.68 3.07 -15.94
N TYR A 263 1.41 4.01 -15.37
CA TYR A 263 1.11 5.43 -15.46
C TYR A 263 2.42 6.21 -15.47
N ASN A 264 2.61 7.11 -16.44
CA ASN A 264 3.85 7.90 -16.62
C ASN A 264 5.14 7.06 -16.53
N GLY A 265 5.19 5.94 -17.25
CA GLY A 265 6.36 5.04 -17.28
C GLY A 265 6.61 4.25 -15.99
N LYS A 266 5.78 4.40 -14.95
CA LYS A 266 5.89 3.68 -13.68
C LYS A 266 4.79 2.63 -13.55
N THR A 267 5.12 1.51 -12.94
CA THR A 267 4.18 0.42 -12.64
C THR A 267 3.62 0.58 -11.24
N PHE A 268 2.30 0.50 -11.12
CA PHE A 268 1.55 0.60 -9.87
C PHE A 268 0.67 -0.62 -9.69
N LYS A 269 0.31 -0.91 -8.43
CA LYS A 269 -0.65 -1.98 -8.09
C LYS A 269 -1.66 -1.46 -7.08
N PHE A 270 -2.94 -1.62 -7.39
CA PHE A 270 -4.00 -1.55 -6.37
C PHE A 270 -4.28 -2.94 -5.85
N THR A 271 -4.28 -3.10 -4.53
CA THR A 271 -4.55 -4.40 -3.87
C THR A 271 -5.92 -4.43 -3.19
N GLY A 272 -6.52 -3.28 -2.90
CA GLY A 272 -7.85 -3.19 -2.28
C GLY A 272 -7.95 -4.02 -1.01
N ALA A 273 -9.02 -4.81 -0.88
CA ALA A 273 -9.27 -5.66 0.28
C ALA A 273 -8.27 -6.81 0.47
N PHE A 274 -7.54 -7.21 -0.59
CA PHE A 274 -6.58 -8.30 -0.48
C PHE A 274 -5.46 -7.98 0.52
N ALA A 275 -4.94 -6.75 0.53
CA ALA A 275 -3.84 -6.38 1.42
C ALA A 275 -4.15 -6.57 2.92
N PRO A 276 -5.23 -5.99 3.48
CA PRO A 276 -5.57 -6.23 4.89
C PRO A 276 -5.93 -7.69 5.17
N ILE A 277 -6.59 -8.39 4.24
CA ILE A 277 -6.94 -9.81 4.42
C ILE A 277 -5.68 -10.67 4.49
N ASN A 278 -4.73 -10.47 3.57
CA ASN A 278 -3.46 -11.20 3.54
C ASN A 278 -2.61 -10.97 4.80
N GLN A 279 -2.68 -9.76 5.38
CA GLN A 279 -2.06 -9.50 6.67
C GLN A 279 -2.74 -10.27 7.79
N ILE A 280 -4.08 -10.33 7.81
CA ILE A 280 -4.83 -11.08 8.83
C ILE A 280 -4.58 -12.58 8.73
N THR A 281 -4.66 -13.15 7.52
CA THR A 281 -4.42 -14.59 7.32
C THR A 281 -2.99 -14.99 7.66
N GLY A 282 -2.02 -14.11 7.38
CA GLY A 282 -0.61 -14.32 7.74
C GLY A 282 -0.35 -14.39 9.25
N LEU A 283 -1.20 -13.80 10.10
CA LEU A 283 -1.05 -13.87 11.58
C LEU A 283 -1.24 -15.29 12.13
N MET A 284 -1.81 -16.21 11.34
CA MET A 284 -1.92 -17.62 11.72
C MET A 284 -0.57 -18.35 11.64
N THR A 285 0.35 -17.86 10.82
CA THR A 285 1.60 -18.56 10.47
C THR A 285 2.81 -18.04 11.26
N PHE A 286 2.75 -16.81 11.77
CA PHE A 286 3.80 -16.11 12.52
C PHE A 286 3.20 -15.48 13.77
#